data_AF-A0A851VRK5-F1
#
_entry.id   AF-A0A851VRK5-F1
#
_cell.length_a   1.000
_cell.length_b   1.000
_cell.length_c   1.000
_cell.angle_alpha   90.00
_cell.angle_beta   90.00
_cell.angle_gamma   90.00
#
_symmetry.space_group_name_H-M   'P 1'
#
loop_
_entity.id
_entity.type
_entity.pdbx_description
1 polymer ?
#
loop_
_entity_poly.entity_id
_entity_poly.type
_entity_poly.pdbx_seq_one_letter_code
_entity_poly.pdbx_strand_id
1 'polypeptide(L)'
;SDYITVYQQDEHQEDVWTTLNGKKDDFLIYDRCGRLVYHLGLPYSFLHFQYVEESIKIAYCENKCGNCSYTEPDIDIDGVCENITKKAGDELSEVEPKLTGQHSHPNLHRHGHHH
;
A
#
# COMPACT_ATOMS: atom_id res chain seq x y z
N SER A 1 7.21 25.70 -2.61
CA SER A 1 6.56 24.61 -3.37
C SER A 1 7.61 23.56 -3.49
N ASP A 2 7.45 22.46 -2.77
CA ASP A 2 8.41 21.37 -2.76
C ASP A 2 8.12 20.52 -3.99
N TYR A 3 9.08 20.42 -4.91
CA TYR A 3 8.92 19.66 -6.14
C TYR A 3 9.11 18.18 -5.84
N ILE A 4 8.09 17.38 -6.13
CA ILE A 4 8.20 15.92 -6.09
C ILE A 4 8.94 15.49 -7.35
N THR A 5 10.04 14.76 -7.18
CA THR A 5 10.77 14.20 -8.32
C THR A 5 9.97 13.04 -8.88
N VAL A 6 9.57 13.14 -10.15
CA VAL A 6 8.86 12.08 -10.87
C VAL A 6 9.76 11.58 -11.98
N TYR A 7 9.98 10.27 -12.01
CA TYR A 7 10.65 9.64 -13.14
C TYR A 7 9.68 9.56 -14.33
N GLN A 8 10.13 9.99 -15.50
CA GLN A 8 9.42 9.79 -16.77
C GLN A 8 10.27 8.87 -17.64
N GLN A 9 9.65 7.79 -18.12
CA GLN A 9 10.31 6.88 -19.04
C GLN A 9 10.53 7.55 -20.40
N ASP A 10 11.74 7.45 -20.95
CA ASP A 10 12.07 7.89 -22.30
C ASP A 10 11.48 6.94 -23.35
N GLU A 11 11.24 7.46 -24.56
CA GLU A 11 10.59 6.72 -25.66
C GLU A 11 11.29 5.39 -26.04
N HIS A 12 12.61 5.30 -25.85
CA HIS A 12 13.41 4.13 -26.22
C HIS A 12 13.81 3.23 -25.05
N GLN A 13 13.37 3.55 -23.83
CA GLN A 13 13.64 2.72 -22.65
C GLN A 13 12.69 1.52 -22.59
N GLU A 14 13.13 0.44 -21.95
CA GLU A 14 12.28 -0.72 -21.65
C GLU A 14 11.06 -0.33 -20.81
N ASP A 15 9.91 -0.93 -21.14
CA ASP A 15 8.64 -0.69 -20.45
C ASP A 15 8.75 -1.02 -18.96
N VAL A 16 8.69 0.01 -18.13
CA VAL A 16 8.86 -0.11 -16.68
C VAL A 16 7.84 -1.05 -16.05
N TRP A 17 6.61 -1.11 -16.58
CA TRP A 17 5.58 -2.00 -16.06
C TRP A 17 5.95 -3.46 -16.28
N THR A 18 6.40 -3.81 -17.48
CA THR A 18 6.88 -5.16 -17.80
C THR A 18 8.12 -5.51 -16.96
N THR A 19 9.09 -4.61 -16.86
CA THR A 19 10.32 -4.83 -16.07
C THR A 19 10.03 -5.10 -14.59
N LEU A 20 9.06 -4.38 -14.02
CA LEU A 20 8.68 -4.53 -12.61
C LEU A 20 7.56 -5.55 -12.39
N ASN A 21 7.16 -6.30 -13.43
CA ASN A 21 6.08 -7.28 -13.37
C ASN A 21 4.71 -6.69 -12.91
N GLY A 22 4.51 -5.38 -13.15
CA GLY A 22 3.29 -4.65 -12.84
C GLY A 22 2.31 -4.57 -14.00
N LYS A 23 1.10 -4.10 -13.71
CA LYS A 23 0.07 -3.76 -14.69
C LYS A 23 -0.26 -2.27 -14.59
N LYS A 24 -0.96 -1.79 -15.62
CA LYS A 24 -1.57 -0.47 -15.60
C LYS A 24 -2.41 -0.31 -14.32
N ASP A 25 -2.27 0.87 -13.70
CA ASP A 25 -2.99 1.27 -12.49
C ASP A 25 -2.54 0.52 -11.23
N ASP A 26 -1.48 -0.30 -11.26
CA ASP A 26 -0.92 -0.90 -10.04
C ASP A 26 -0.05 0.12 -9.27
N PHE A 27 -0.05 0.02 -7.93
CA PHE A 27 0.98 0.61 -7.09
C PHE A 27 2.00 -0.44 -6.70
N LEU A 28 3.24 -0.23 -7.13
CA LEU A 28 4.41 -1.00 -6.70
C LEU A 28 5.20 -0.14 -5.71
N ILE A 29 5.16 -0.51 -4.44
CA ILE A 29 5.73 0.30 -3.36
C ILE A 29 6.97 -0.42 -2.83
N TYR A 30 8.12 0.23 -3.01
CA TYR A 30 9.42 -0.28 -2.59
C TYR A 30 9.87 0.42 -1.31
N ASP A 31 10.57 -0.31 -0.44
CA ASP A 31 11.25 0.28 0.70
C ASP A 31 12.50 1.05 0.26
N ARG A 32 13.14 1.75 1.22
CA ARG A 32 14.40 2.48 1.01
C ARG A 32 15.55 1.62 0.46
N CYS A 33 15.39 0.30 0.51
CA CYS A 33 16.41 -0.68 0.21
C CYS A 33 16.16 -1.33 -1.15
N GLY A 34 15.16 -0.83 -1.89
CA GLY A 34 14.80 -1.28 -3.21
C GLY A 34 14.02 -2.59 -3.22
N ARG A 35 13.44 -3.02 -2.09
CA ARG A 35 12.66 -4.26 -2.01
C ARG A 35 11.17 -3.95 -2.08
N LEU A 36 10.45 -4.71 -2.89
CA LEU A 36 9.01 -4.57 -3.05
C LEU A 36 8.31 -4.94 -1.74
N VAL A 37 7.62 -3.97 -1.13
CA VAL A 37 6.84 -4.17 0.11
C VAL A 37 5.39 -4.46 -0.21
N TYR A 38 4.81 -3.71 -1.15
CA TYR A 38 3.43 -3.89 -1.58
C TYR A 38 3.31 -3.85 -3.10
N HIS A 39 2.45 -4.73 -3.62
CA HIS A 39 1.92 -4.69 -4.97
C HIS A 39 0.41 -4.59 -4.87
N LEU A 40 -0.13 -3.40 -5.09
CA LEU A 40 -1.56 -3.13 -5.06
C LEU A 40 -2.07 -3.03 -6.49
N GLY A 41 -2.79 -4.04 -6.95
CA GLY A 41 -3.52 -3.98 -8.21
C GLY A 41 -5.01 -3.77 -8.00
N LEU A 42 -5.74 -3.52 -9.08
CA LEU A 42 -7.20 -3.38 -9.02
C LEU A 42 -7.86 -4.59 -8.32
N PRO A 43 -8.89 -4.36 -7.47
CA PRO A 43 -9.54 -3.08 -7.15
C PRO A 43 -8.88 -2.31 -5.99
N TYR A 44 -7.67 -2.69 -5.57
CA TYR A 44 -6.97 -2.12 -4.42
C TYR A 44 -6.03 -0.96 -4.76
N SER A 45 -6.06 -0.45 -5.99
CA SER A 45 -5.19 0.62 -6.43
C SER A 45 -5.92 1.96 -6.63
N PHE A 46 -7.06 2.15 -5.97
CA PHE A 46 -7.68 3.48 -5.94
C PHE A 46 -7.10 4.31 -4.79
N LEU A 47 -6.49 5.45 -5.13
CA LEU A 47 -5.80 6.36 -4.19
C LEU A 47 -6.69 6.88 -3.05
N HIS A 48 -8.01 6.88 -3.21
CA HIS A 48 -8.92 7.38 -2.19
C HIS A 48 -9.07 6.42 -1.00
N PHE A 49 -8.55 5.20 -1.09
CA PHE A 49 -8.64 4.25 0.01
C PHE A 49 -7.46 4.38 0.97
N GLN A 50 -7.77 4.43 2.27
CA GLN A 50 -6.80 4.62 3.35
C GLN A 50 -5.68 3.59 3.34
N TYR A 51 -5.96 2.33 2.99
CA TYR A 51 -4.93 1.29 2.95
C TYR A 51 -3.83 1.55 1.90
N VAL A 52 -4.10 2.35 0.85
CA VAL A 52 -3.05 2.75 -0.11
C VAL A 52 -2.06 3.67 0.59
N GLU A 53 -2.55 4.67 1.31
CA GLU A 53 -1.71 5.56 2.09
C GLU A 53 -0.97 4.81 3.21
N GLU A 54 -1.65 3.92 3.94
CA GLU A 54 -1.04 3.10 4.99
C GLU A 54 0.10 2.23 4.42
N SER A 55 -0.08 1.65 3.25
CA SER A 55 0.95 0.82 2.62
C SER A 55 2.22 1.63 2.29
N ILE A 56 2.07 2.90 1.88
CA ILE A 56 3.20 3.83 1.67
C ILE A 56 3.86 4.18 3.00
N LYS A 57 3.06 4.51 4.03
CA LYS A 57 3.56 4.81 5.38
C LYS A 57 4.35 3.65 5.96
N ILE A 58 3.85 2.42 5.80
CA ILE A 58 4.52 1.20 6.27
C ILE A 58 5.82 0.96 5.51
N ALA A 59 5.80 1.04 4.18
CA ALA A 59 6.99 0.83 3.36
C ALA A 59 8.11 1.83 3.68
N TYR A 60 7.73 3.06 4.05
CA TYR A 60 8.66 4.08 4.50
C TYR A 60 9.10 3.87 5.96
N CYS A 61 8.19 3.67 6.90
CA CYS A 61 8.51 3.75 8.33
C CYS A 61 8.96 2.45 8.98
N GLU A 62 8.48 1.31 8.50
CA GLU A 62 8.89 0.05 9.09
C GLU A 62 10.31 -0.30 8.65
N ASN A 63 11.12 -0.73 9.60
CA ASN A 63 12.45 -1.25 9.30
C ASN A 63 12.37 -2.69 8.75
N LYS A 64 11.60 -2.88 7.67
CA LYS A 64 11.61 -4.16 6.94
C LYS A 64 12.97 -4.42 6.31
N CYS A 65 13.73 -3.36 6.03
CA CYS A 65 14.95 -3.30 5.22
C CYS A 65 16.03 -4.36 5.53
N GLY A 66 16.21 -4.79 6.78
CA GLY A 66 17.35 -5.63 7.15
C GLY A 66 18.70 -4.92 6.87
N ASN A 67 19.79 -5.68 6.76
CA ASN A 67 21.10 -5.11 6.46
C ASN A 67 21.22 -4.79 4.96
N CYS A 68 21.00 -3.54 4.57
CA CYS A 68 21.29 -3.08 3.21
C CYS A 68 22.32 -1.93 3.23
N SER A 69 23.08 -1.78 2.15
CA SER A 69 24.10 -0.73 2.02
C SER A 69 23.54 0.63 1.58
N TYR A 70 22.25 0.70 1.26
CA TYR A 70 21.58 1.88 0.71
C TYR A 70 20.87 2.73 1.76
N THR A 71 20.91 2.32 3.03
CA THR A 71 20.44 3.17 4.13
C THR A 71 21.43 4.31 4.31
N GLU A 72 21.12 5.47 3.74
CA GLU A 72 21.79 6.72 4.11
C GLU A 72 21.60 6.93 5.62
N PRO A 73 22.68 7.23 6.38
CA PRO A 73 22.61 7.24 7.83
C PRO A 73 21.82 8.40 8.46
N ASP A 74 21.46 9.46 7.72
CA ASP A 74 21.21 10.77 8.34
C ASP A 74 19.92 11.48 7.89
N ILE A 75 18.78 10.81 8.03
CA ILE A 75 17.50 11.51 8.19
C ILE A 75 16.92 11.03 9.52
N ASP A 76 16.37 11.94 10.32
CA ASP A 76 15.58 11.61 11.53
C ASP A 76 14.30 10.87 11.14
N ILE A 77 14.46 9.66 10.58
CA ILE A 77 13.38 8.82 10.07
C ILE A 77 12.51 8.40 11.24
N ASP A 78 13.11 8.13 12.40
CA ASP A 78 12.38 7.82 13.61
C ASP A 78 11.45 8.98 14.00
N GLY A 79 11.96 10.22 14.03
CA GLY A 79 11.14 11.40 14.30
C GLY A 79 10.09 11.70 13.22
N VAL A 80 10.41 11.51 11.94
CA VAL A 80 9.45 11.63 10.84
C VAL A 80 8.34 10.59 10.97
N CYS A 81 8.70 9.35 11.24
CA CYS A 81 7.76 8.24 11.36
C CYS A 81 6.90 8.33 12.60
N GLU A 82 7.43 8.81 13.73
CA GLU A 82 6.62 9.16 14.89
C GLU A 82 5.55 10.21 14.53
N ASN A 83 5.90 11.26 13.79
CA ASN A 83 4.96 12.31 13.39
C ASN A 83 3.89 11.78 12.42
N ILE A 84 4.27 10.93 11.48
CA ILE A 84 3.34 10.25 10.55
C ILE A 84 2.35 9.37 11.33
N THR A 85 2.85 8.61 12.31
CA THR A 85 2.03 7.67 13.10
C THR A 85 1.10 8.41 14.06
N LYS A 86 1.56 9.52 14.68
CA LYS A 86 0.73 10.38 15.55
C LYS A 86 -0.45 10.97 14.77
N LYS A 87 -0.22 11.48 13.55
CA LYS A 87 -1.28 12.01 12.68
C LYS A 87 -2.31 10.95 12.26
N ALA A 88 -1.86 9.71 12.01
CA ALA A 88 -2.77 8.62 11.64
C ALA A 88 -3.71 8.22 12.79
N GLY A 89 -3.25 8.30 14.05
CA GLY A 89 -4.08 8.05 15.23
C GLY A 89 -5.19 9.07 15.46
N ASP A 90 -4.96 10.33 15.07
CA ASP A 90 -5.98 11.39 15.15
C ASP A 90 -7.07 11.21 14.07
N GLU A 91 -6.69 10.79 12.85
CA GLU A 91 -7.60 10.62 11.71
C GLU A 91 -8.47 9.35 11.81
N LEU A 92 -7.97 8.30 12.47
CA LEU A 92 -8.72 7.06 12.78
C LEU A 92 -9.89 7.27 13.77
N SER A 93 -9.96 8.43 14.44
CA SER A 93 -11.06 8.76 15.36
C SER A 93 -12.29 9.35 14.66
N GLU A 94 -12.17 9.76 13.39
CA GLU A 94 -13.26 10.40 12.63
C GLU A 94 -13.92 9.48 11.59
N VAL A 95 -13.25 8.39 11.19
CA VAL A 95 -13.75 7.45 10.17
C VAL A 95 -13.87 6.04 10.74
N GLU A 96 -14.67 5.87 11.79
CA GLU A 96 -15.20 4.54 12.12
C GLU A 96 -16.37 4.26 11.15
N PRO A 97 -16.28 3.30 10.21
CA PRO A 97 -17.47 2.81 9.54
C PRO A 97 -18.24 2.01 10.59
N LYS A 98 -19.34 2.59 11.08
CA LYS A 98 -20.32 1.87 11.90
C LYS A 98 -20.79 0.62 11.13
N LEU A 99 -20.18 -0.52 11.43
CA LEU A 99 -20.62 -1.84 10.99
C LEU A 99 -21.94 -2.19 11.70
N THR A 100 -23.03 -1.53 11.30
CA THR A 100 -24.38 -2.03 11.54
C THR A 100 -24.77 -2.91 10.37
N GLY A 101 -24.68 -4.23 10.58
CA GLY A 101 -25.09 -5.22 9.60
C GLY A 101 -25.12 -6.63 10.18
N GLN A 102 -26.06 -6.87 11.10
CA GLN A 102 -26.48 -8.23 11.43
C GLN A 102 -27.01 -8.92 10.16
N HIS A 103 -26.28 -9.88 9.62
CA HIS A 103 -26.81 -10.79 8.62
C HIS A 103 -26.61 -12.24 9.07
N SER A 104 -27.68 -12.76 9.65
CA SER A 104 -27.89 -14.16 9.97
C SER A 104 -27.76 -15.02 8.71
N HIS A 105 -26.94 -16.07 8.75
CA HIS A 105 -26.89 -17.10 7.73
C HIS A 105 -28.20 -17.93 7.73
N PRO A 106 -28.93 -18.05 6.60
CA PRO A 106 -29.91 -19.11 6.45
C PRO A 106 -29.23 -20.33 5.82
N ASN A 107 -29.27 -21.44 6.57
CA ASN A 107 -29.06 -22.79 6.04
C ASN A 107 -29.95 -23.01 4.81
N LEU A 108 -29.38 -23.41 3.68
CA LEU A 108 -30.15 -24.00 2.58
C LEU A 108 -29.68 -25.42 2.28
N HIS A 109 -30.68 -26.29 2.31
CA HIS A 109 -30.60 -27.73 2.24
C HIS A 109 -30.16 -28.23 0.87
N ARG A 110 -29.29 -29.25 0.91
CA ARG A 110 -28.87 -30.07 -0.21
C ARG A 110 -29.99 -31.08 -0.50
N HIS A 111 -30.68 -30.96 -1.63
CA HIS A 111 -31.50 -32.03 -2.19
C HIS A 111 -30.88 -32.51 -3.51
N GLY A 112 -30.35 -33.72 -3.49
CA GLY A 112 -30.07 -34.49 -4.70
C GLY A 112 -31.33 -35.21 -5.15
N HIS A 113 -31.54 -35.27 -6.46
CA HIS A 113 -32.42 -36.26 -7.06
C HIS A 113 -31.76 -36.84 -8.33
N HIS A 114 -31.77 -38.17 -8.35
CA HIS A 114 -31.51 -39.03 -9.50
C HIS A 114 -32.51 -38.74 -10.64
N HIS A 115 -32.03 -38.88 -11.87
CA HIS A 115 -32.60 -39.78 -12.87
C HIS A 115 -31.49 -40.22 -13.83
#